data_AF-A0A6I9MIQ0-F1
#
_entry.id   AF-A0A6I9MIQ0-F1
#
_cell.length_a   1.000
_cell.length_b   1.000
_cell.length_c   1.000
_cell.angle_alpha   90.00
_cell.angle_beta   90.00
_cell.angle_gamma   90.00
#
_symmetry.space_group_name_H-M   'P 1'
#
loop_
_entity.id
_entity.type
_entity.pdbx_description
1 polymer ?
#
loop_
_entity_poly.entity_id
_entity_poly.type
_entity_poly.pdbx_seq_one_letter_code
_entity_poly.pdbx_strand_id
1 'polypeptide(L)'
;MNLFYLVFLALLVVTLINYIMSLTAVVLFFIFYTKPDGCSINKFFISFNMLFCLVASFLSVLPKVQESQTRSGLLQSSIITLYTMYLTWSAMTNEPDRECNPSLLSLFQQIAVPTLAPLEMENQTAVLILGPDAEEPALTSPYLPWWDAQSIVGLAIFVLCILYSSIRSSSTSQVNKLTMASKDSAILAEEGSSSDLSEEAPVPRRVEDNERDLVQYSYSFFHFMLFLASLYIMMTLTNWYSPDADYTVTSSWPAVWVKITSSWVCLALYVWTLVAPMILTNRDFS
;
A
#
# COMPACT_ATOMS: atom_id res chain seq x y z
N MET A 1 3.47 -21.50 -27.88
CA MET A 1 2.47 -22.13 -26.98
C MET A 1 2.92 -22.09 -25.52
N ASN A 2 4.14 -22.51 -25.17
CA ASN A 2 4.60 -22.62 -23.77
C ASN A 2 4.61 -21.31 -22.94
N LEU A 3 4.93 -20.15 -23.53
CA LEU A 3 5.03 -18.90 -22.77
C LEU A 3 3.68 -18.38 -22.26
N PHE A 4 2.61 -18.48 -23.06
CA PHE A 4 1.27 -18.05 -22.66
C PHE A 4 0.72 -18.90 -21.51
N TYR A 5 0.87 -20.22 -21.60
CA TYR A 5 0.48 -21.13 -20.52
C TYR A 5 1.29 -20.90 -19.24
N LEU A 6 2.61 -20.63 -19.37
CA LEU A 6 3.46 -20.30 -18.23
C LEU A 6 2.99 -19.02 -17.53
N VAL A 7 2.70 -17.96 -18.28
CA VAL A 7 2.22 -16.68 -17.73
C VAL A 7 0.85 -16.85 -17.09
N PHE A 8 -0.08 -17.55 -17.74
CA PHE A 8 -1.39 -17.83 -17.18
C PHE A 8 -1.31 -18.63 -15.88
N LEU A 9 -0.48 -19.68 -15.84
CA LEU A 9 -0.23 -20.48 -14.65
C LEU A 9 0.36 -19.62 -13.53
N ALA A 10 1.36 -18.78 -13.84
CA ALA A 10 1.96 -17.88 -12.87
C ALA A 10 0.93 -16.92 -12.27
N LEU A 11 0.08 -16.30 -13.08
CA LEU A 11 -0.98 -15.39 -12.62
C LEU A 11 -2.00 -16.12 -11.72
N LEU A 12 -2.38 -17.34 -12.09
CA LEU A 12 -3.29 -18.18 -11.31
C LEU A 12 -2.67 -18.49 -9.94
N VAL A 13 -1.43 -18.98 -9.92
CA VAL A 13 -0.71 -19.33 -8.69
C VAL A 13 -0.56 -18.13 -7.77
N VAL A 14 -0.16 -16.97 -8.30
CA VAL A 14 -0.05 -15.74 -7.51
C VAL A 14 -1.40 -15.34 -6.92
N THR A 15 -2.48 -15.43 -7.71
CA THR A 15 -3.83 -15.10 -7.23
C THR A 15 -4.28 -16.03 -6.11
N LEU A 16 -4.05 -17.34 -6.24
CA LEU A 16 -4.35 -18.32 -5.19
C LEU A 16 -3.55 -18.07 -3.93
N ILE A 17 -2.24 -17.82 -4.03
CA ILE A 17 -1.37 -17.53 -2.89
C ILE A 17 -1.89 -16.31 -2.13
N ASN A 18 -2.25 -15.23 -2.83
CA ASN A 18 -2.78 -14.02 -2.19
C ASN A 18 -4.08 -14.30 -1.42
N TYR A 19 -5.01 -15.07 -2.00
CA TYR A 19 -6.25 -15.43 -1.32
C TYR A 19 -6.00 -16.34 -0.10
N ILE A 20 -5.13 -17.35 -0.22
CA ILE A 20 -4.77 -18.23 0.90
C ILE A 20 -4.12 -17.42 2.04
N MET A 21 -3.21 -16.50 1.69
CA MET A 21 -2.56 -15.62 2.67
C MET A 21 -3.60 -14.71 3.36
N SER A 22 -4.54 -14.15 2.61
CA SER A 22 -5.60 -13.30 3.18
C SER A 22 -6.53 -14.08 4.12
N LEU A 23 -6.91 -15.31 3.76
CA LEU A 23 -7.73 -16.17 4.63
C LEU A 23 -6.97 -16.57 5.90
N THR A 24 -5.69 -16.90 5.76
CA THR A 24 -4.83 -17.21 6.91
C THR A 24 -4.73 -16.00 7.83
N ALA A 25 -4.52 -14.79 7.28
CA ALA A 25 -4.48 -13.55 8.05
C ALA A 25 -5.78 -13.32 8.84
N VAL A 26 -6.96 -13.50 8.21
CA VAL A 26 -8.25 -13.40 8.90
C VAL A 26 -8.36 -14.38 10.08
N VAL A 27 -7.96 -15.63 9.88
CA VAL A 27 -7.96 -16.64 10.96
C VAL A 27 -7.04 -16.20 12.10
N LEU A 28 -5.84 -15.73 11.80
CA LEU A 28 -4.90 -15.22 12.81
C LEU A 28 -5.45 -13.99 13.54
N PHE A 29 -6.18 -13.10 12.84
CA PHE A 29 -6.79 -11.94 13.48
C PHE A 29 -7.85 -12.33 14.50
N PHE A 30 -8.71 -13.30 14.17
CA PHE A 30 -9.69 -13.81 15.12
C PHE A 30 -9.03 -14.51 16.32
N ILE A 31 -7.92 -15.23 16.13
CA ILE A 31 -7.24 -15.93 17.22
C ILE A 31 -6.52 -14.96 18.17
N PHE A 32 -5.80 -13.96 17.62
CA PHE A 32 -4.93 -13.11 18.42
C PHE A 32 -5.56 -11.80 18.89
N TYR A 33 -6.43 -11.19 18.08
CA TYR A 33 -6.97 -9.84 18.35
C TYR A 33 -8.43 -9.86 18.82
N THR A 34 -9.04 -11.05 18.99
CA THR A 34 -10.41 -11.19 19.49
C THR A 34 -10.51 -12.21 20.61
N LYS A 35 -11.43 -11.97 21.55
CA LYS A 35 -11.80 -12.90 22.64
C LYS A 35 -13.30 -13.18 22.58
N PRO A 36 -13.80 -14.34 23.02
CA PRO A 36 -15.24 -14.63 23.01
C PRO A 36 -16.05 -13.58 23.77
N ASP A 37 -15.61 -13.20 24.98
CA ASP A 37 -16.36 -12.30 25.88
C ASP A 37 -15.93 -10.82 25.81
N GLY A 38 -15.15 -10.41 24.80
CA GLY A 38 -14.64 -9.03 24.66
C GLY A 38 -14.24 -8.64 23.24
N CYS A 39 -13.54 -7.51 23.09
CA CYS A 39 -12.95 -7.02 21.83
C CYS A 39 -13.95 -6.89 20.67
N SER A 40 -15.18 -6.43 20.94
CA SER A 40 -16.26 -6.34 19.95
C SER A 40 -15.91 -5.44 18.75
N ILE A 41 -15.06 -4.43 18.98
CA ILE A 41 -14.61 -3.51 17.95
C ILE A 41 -13.69 -4.16 16.91
N ASN A 42 -12.71 -4.95 17.35
CA ASN A 42 -11.83 -5.72 16.48
C ASN A 42 -12.63 -6.78 15.69
N LYS A 43 -13.57 -7.47 16.35
CA LYS A 43 -14.50 -8.39 15.69
C LYS A 43 -15.26 -7.68 14.57
N PHE A 44 -15.82 -6.51 14.84
CA PHE A 44 -16.53 -5.71 13.84
C PHE A 44 -15.61 -5.32 12.67
N PHE A 45 -14.41 -4.79 12.93
CA PHE A 45 -13.47 -4.39 11.89
C PHE A 45 -13.06 -5.56 10.98
N ILE A 46 -12.75 -6.72 11.56
CA ILE A 46 -12.35 -7.91 10.78
C ILE A 46 -13.53 -8.40 9.94
N SER A 47 -14.72 -8.58 10.54
CA SER A 47 -15.90 -9.08 9.83
C SER A 47 -16.36 -8.13 8.73
N PHE A 48 -16.35 -6.82 8.98
CA PHE A 48 -16.79 -5.82 8.00
C PHE A 48 -15.83 -5.71 6.81
N ASN A 49 -14.51 -5.68 7.04
CA ASN A 49 -13.53 -5.68 5.95
C ASN A 49 -13.58 -6.99 5.15
N MET A 50 -13.73 -8.13 5.81
CA MET A 50 -13.89 -9.44 5.15
C MET A 50 -15.13 -9.46 4.25
N LEU A 51 -16.27 -8.97 4.73
CA LEU A 51 -17.49 -8.85 3.94
C LEU A 51 -17.28 -7.97 2.69
N PHE A 52 -16.64 -6.81 2.84
CA PHE A 52 -16.35 -5.92 1.72
C PHE A 52 -15.41 -6.57 0.70
N CYS A 53 -14.37 -7.27 1.16
CA CYS A 53 -13.48 -8.02 0.27
C CYS A 53 -14.23 -9.12 -0.50
N LEU A 54 -15.12 -9.88 0.16
CA LEU A 54 -15.94 -10.89 -0.52
C LEU A 54 -16.84 -10.27 -1.58
N VAL A 55 -17.49 -9.13 -1.29
CA VAL A 55 -18.32 -8.40 -2.25
C VAL A 55 -17.45 -7.93 -3.43
N ALA A 56 -16.29 -7.33 -3.17
CA ALA A 56 -15.39 -6.86 -4.23
C ALA A 56 -14.87 -8.01 -5.12
N SER A 57 -14.51 -9.16 -4.53
CA SER A 57 -14.13 -10.36 -5.25
C SER A 57 -15.28 -10.92 -6.10
N PHE A 58 -16.50 -10.98 -5.55
CA PHE A 58 -17.68 -11.43 -6.29
C PHE A 58 -17.98 -10.52 -7.49
N LEU A 59 -18.00 -9.20 -7.28
CA LEU A 59 -18.22 -8.23 -8.35
C LEU A 59 -17.15 -8.33 -9.46
N SER A 60 -15.90 -8.64 -9.10
CA SER A 60 -14.81 -8.79 -10.08
C SER A 60 -14.94 -10.03 -10.98
N VAL A 61 -15.72 -11.03 -10.55
CA VAL A 61 -15.95 -12.29 -11.30
C VAL A 61 -17.25 -12.23 -12.11
N LEU A 62 -18.15 -11.28 -11.82
CA LEU A 62 -19.40 -11.17 -12.55
C LEU A 62 -19.16 -10.91 -14.05
N PRO A 63 -19.74 -11.74 -14.95
CA PRO A 63 -19.50 -11.62 -16.39
C PRO A 63 -19.93 -10.24 -16.93
N LYS A 64 -21.01 -9.67 -16.37
CA LYS A 64 -21.48 -8.32 -16.73
C LYS A 64 -20.46 -7.21 -16.42
N VAL A 65 -19.69 -7.35 -15.35
CA VAL A 65 -18.61 -6.41 -15.01
C VAL A 65 -17.44 -6.59 -15.98
N GLN A 66 -17.07 -7.84 -16.28
CA GLN A 66 -15.96 -8.16 -17.18
C GLN A 66 -16.21 -7.73 -18.63
N GLU A 67 -17.46 -7.78 -19.09
CA GLU A 67 -17.87 -7.23 -20.40
C GLU A 67 -17.67 -5.71 -20.46
N SER A 68 -17.98 -4.99 -19.38
CA SER A 68 -17.82 -3.53 -19.30
C SER A 68 -16.38 -3.08 -19.02
N GLN A 69 -15.57 -3.92 -18.36
CA GLN A 69 -14.20 -3.60 -17.99
C GLN A 69 -13.29 -4.82 -18.19
N THR A 70 -12.80 -4.99 -19.42
CA THR A 70 -11.96 -6.11 -19.85
C THR A 70 -10.60 -6.19 -19.15
N ARG A 71 -10.18 -5.11 -18.47
CA ARG A 71 -8.94 -5.06 -17.66
C ARG A 71 -9.15 -5.51 -16.22
N SER A 72 -10.39 -5.65 -15.76
CA SER A 72 -10.70 -6.18 -14.43
C SER A 72 -10.37 -7.66 -14.37
N GLY A 73 -9.48 -8.04 -13.46
CA GLY A 73 -9.06 -9.43 -13.29
C GLY A 73 -9.09 -9.87 -11.82
N LEU A 74 -9.17 -11.19 -11.62
CA LEU A 74 -9.17 -11.80 -10.28
C LEU A 74 -7.89 -11.43 -9.49
N LEU A 75 -6.76 -11.27 -10.18
CA LEU A 75 -5.50 -10.83 -9.57
C LEU A 75 -5.64 -9.48 -8.86
N GLN A 76 -6.30 -8.49 -9.48
CA GLN A 76 -6.48 -7.16 -8.89
C GLN A 76 -7.28 -7.25 -7.59
N SER A 77 -8.39 -7.99 -7.59
CA SER A 77 -9.20 -8.20 -6.38
C SER A 77 -8.43 -8.90 -5.25
N SER A 78 -7.55 -9.86 -5.59
CA SER A 78 -6.74 -10.57 -4.61
C SER A 78 -5.69 -9.68 -3.93
N ILE A 79 -5.05 -8.77 -4.70
CA ILE A 79 -4.07 -7.82 -4.16
C ILE A 79 -4.76 -6.78 -3.26
N ILE A 80 -5.92 -6.25 -3.67
CA ILE A 80 -6.70 -5.32 -2.85
C ILE A 80 -7.16 -5.99 -1.55
N THR A 81 -7.58 -7.25 -1.61
CA THR A 81 -7.95 -8.02 -0.42
C THR A 81 -6.77 -8.19 0.53
N LEU A 82 -5.60 -8.60 0.02
CA LEU A 82 -4.40 -8.75 0.85
C LEU A 82 -3.98 -7.42 1.49
N TYR A 83 -4.02 -6.32 0.74
CA TYR A 83 -3.71 -4.99 1.26
C TYR A 83 -4.71 -4.54 2.34
N THR A 84 -6.00 -4.85 2.17
CA THR A 84 -7.03 -4.58 3.18
C THR A 84 -6.76 -5.36 4.47
N MET A 85 -6.33 -6.63 4.38
CA MET A 85 -5.94 -7.41 5.56
C MET A 85 -4.71 -6.80 6.26
N TYR A 86 -3.73 -6.31 5.49
CA TYR A 86 -2.59 -5.58 6.04
C TYR A 86 -3.02 -4.28 6.77
N LEU A 87 -3.90 -3.47 6.17
CA LEU A 87 -4.41 -2.26 6.81
C LEU A 87 -5.22 -2.57 8.08
N THR A 88 -6.02 -3.64 8.05
CA THR A 88 -6.80 -4.10 9.20
C THR A 88 -5.87 -4.52 10.34
N TRP A 89 -4.84 -5.30 10.05
CA TRP A 89 -3.81 -5.67 11.03
C TRP A 89 -3.11 -4.44 11.61
N SER A 90 -2.65 -3.53 10.75
CA SER A 90 -1.98 -2.29 11.12
C SER A 90 -2.87 -1.35 11.96
N ALA A 91 -4.18 -1.41 11.78
CA ALA A 91 -5.11 -0.67 12.63
C ALA A 91 -5.22 -1.31 14.02
N MET A 92 -5.42 -2.64 14.09
CA MET A 92 -5.58 -3.35 15.36
C MET A 92 -4.31 -3.34 16.22
N THR A 93 -3.11 -3.28 15.63
CA THR A 93 -1.86 -3.11 16.38
C THR A 93 -1.74 -1.75 17.07
N ASN A 94 -2.53 -0.76 16.63
CA ASN A 94 -2.60 0.58 17.23
C ASN A 94 -3.82 0.74 18.16
N GLU A 95 -4.53 -0.35 18.45
CA GLU A 95 -5.59 -0.38 19.45
C GLU A 95 -5.01 -0.10 20.85
N PRO A 96 -5.52 0.90 21.60
CA PRO A 96 -5.05 1.20 22.95
C PRO A 96 -5.35 0.11 23.98
N ASP A 97 -6.42 -0.68 23.78
CA ASP A 97 -6.79 -1.74 24.71
C ASP A 97 -5.79 -2.92 24.64
N ARG A 98 -4.98 -3.06 25.71
CA ARG A 98 -3.96 -4.10 25.84
C ARG A 98 -4.54 -5.50 25.99
N GLU A 99 -5.82 -5.64 26.37
CA GLU A 99 -6.45 -6.96 26.42
C GLU A 99 -6.73 -7.53 25.03
N CYS A 100 -6.95 -6.64 24.06
CA CYS A 100 -7.29 -6.96 22.67
C CYS A 100 -6.12 -6.81 21.71
N ASN A 101 -5.03 -6.17 22.15
CA ASN A 101 -3.80 -5.97 21.39
C ASN A 101 -2.62 -6.67 22.11
N PRO A 102 -2.42 -7.98 21.92
CA PRO A 102 -1.24 -8.65 22.45
C PRO A 102 0.01 -8.09 21.78
N SER A 103 0.93 -7.51 22.56
CA SER A 103 2.20 -7.05 22.03
C SER A 103 2.96 -8.21 21.39
N LEU A 104 3.71 -7.95 20.32
CA LEU A 104 4.49 -8.95 19.58
C LEU A 104 5.37 -9.80 20.52
N LEU A 105 5.84 -9.20 21.62
CA LEU A 105 6.65 -9.85 22.66
C LEU A 105 5.85 -10.89 23.47
N SER A 106 4.60 -10.59 23.83
CA SER A 106 3.71 -11.56 24.49
C SER A 106 3.41 -12.77 23.59
N LEU A 107 3.31 -12.54 22.28
CA LEU A 107 3.10 -13.58 21.26
C LEU A 107 4.31 -14.52 21.14
N PHE A 108 5.53 -13.97 21.06
CA PHE A 108 6.75 -14.77 21.04
C PHE A 108 6.96 -15.53 22.36
N GLN A 109 6.64 -14.92 23.49
CA GLN A 109 6.75 -15.58 24.79
C GLN A 109 5.76 -16.74 24.92
N GLN A 110 4.53 -16.62 24.41
CA GLN A 110 3.57 -17.74 24.36
C GLN A 110 4.02 -18.89 23.44
N ILE A 111 4.72 -18.59 22.35
CA ILE A 111 5.21 -19.60 21.40
C ILE A 111 6.50 -20.28 21.89
N ALA A 112 7.34 -19.57 22.65
CA ALA A 112 8.60 -20.09 23.20
C ALA A 112 8.45 -20.92 24.48
N VAL A 113 7.30 -20.86 25.16
CA VAL A 113 7.05 -21.52 26.46
C VAL A 113 6.68 -23.03 26.41
N PRO A 114 6.46 -23.75 25.29
CA PRO A 114 6.18 -25.19 25.41
C PRO A 114 7.38 -26.04 25.86
N THR A 115 8.62 -25.61 25.66
CA THR A 115 9.78 -26.45 25.95
C THR A 115 11.06 -25.61 26.08
N LEU A 116 11.39 -25.16 27.28
CA LEU A 116 12.74 -25.24 27.84
C LEU A 116 12.68 -24.88 29.33
N ALA A 117 13.25 -25.75 30.15
CA ALA A 117 13.55 -25.55 31.57
C ALA A 117 14.31 -24.20 31.78
N PRO A 118 14.32 -23.63 32.99
CA PRO A 118 14.82 -22.27 33.20
C PRO A 118 16.30 -22.20 32.80
N LEU A 119 16.61 -21.46 31.74
CA LEU A 119 17.97 -21.03 31.48
C LEU A 119 18.26 -19.90 32.46
N GLU A 120 19.14 -20.18 33.42
CA GLU A 120 19.90 -19.17 34.14
C GLU A 120 20.45 -18.16 33.13
N MET A 121 19.87 -16.96 33.11
CA MET A 121 20.39 -15.84 32.35
C MET A 121 21.52 -15.21 33.19
N GLU A 122 22.74 -15.59 32.84
CA GLU A 122 23.96 -15.00 33.34
C GLU A 122 23.99 -13.49 33.01
N ASN A 123 23.99 -12.69 34.08
CA ASN A 123 24.58 -11.37 34.22
C ASN A 123 24.34 -10.33 33.09
N GLN A 124 23.20 -9.64 33.18
CA GLN A 124 23.09 -8.26 32.70
C GLN A 124 22.84 -7.39 33.93
N THR A 125 23.82 -6.55 34.23
CA THR A 125 23.95 -5.71 35.44
C THR A 125 22.71 -4.85 35.66
N ALA A 126 21.80 -5.34 36.49
CA ALA A 126 20.78 -4.51 37.12
C ALA A 126 21.48 -3.59 38.13
N VAL A 127 21.63 -2.31 37.78
CA VAL A 127 21.98 -1.27 38.74
C VAL A 127 20.77 -1.09 39.66
N LEU A 128 20.84 -1.73 40.82
CA LEU A 128 19.83 -1.71 41.86
C LEU A 128 20.09 -0.46 42.72
N ILE A 129 19.51 0.69 42.35
CA ILE A 129 19.45 1.84 43.27
C ILE A 129 18.30 1.57 44.24
N LEU A 130 18.63 1.08 45.44
CA LEU A 130 17.72 1.05 46.59
C LEU A 130 17.53 2.48 47.10
N GLY A 131 16.58 3.21 46.52
CA GLY A 131 15.98 4.36 47.16
C GLY A 131 14.91 3.88 48.14
N PRO A 132 14.95 4.26 49.43
CA PRO A 132 13.84 4.00 50.34
C PRO A 132 12.77 5.04 49.99
N ASP A 133 11.73 4.65 49.26
CA ASP A 133 10.35 5.15 49.35
C ASP A 133 9.56 4.62 48.16
N ALA A 134 8.34 4.16 48.44
CA ALA A 134 7.52 3.34 47.57
C ALA A 134 6.98 4.09 46.33
N GLU A 135 7.03 3.43 45.18
CA GLU A 135 5.92 3.22 44.24
C GLU A 135 6.37 2.14 43.22
N GLU A 136 5.43 1.35 42.71
CA GLU A 136 5.64 0.10 41.97
C GLU A 136 6.79 0.12 40.96
N PRO A 137 7.50 -1.01 40.75
CA PRO A 137 8.53 -1.08 39.72
C PRO A 137 7.84 -1.01 38.35
N ALA A 138 7.73 0.21 37.82
CA ALA A 138 7.48 0.43 36.42
C ALA A 138 8.59 -0.30 35.66
N LEU A 139 8.24 -1.44 35.06
CA LEU A 139 9.08 -2.21 34.16
C LEU A 139 9.27 -1.35 32.90
N THR A 140 10.13 -0.35 32.98
CA THR A 140 10.72 0.29 31.80
C THR A 140 11.71 -0.71 31.22
N SER A 141 11.17 -1.67 30.48
CA SER A 141 11.96 -2.52 29.60
C SER A 141 12.76 -1.60 28.68
N PRO A 142 14.05 -1.86 28.44
CA PRO A 142 14.81 -1.10 27.46
C PRO A 142 14.12 -1.28 26.11
N TYR A 143 13.36 -0.26 25.71
CA TYR A 143 12.75 -0.16 24.40
C TYR A 143 13.87 -0.25 23.36
N LEU A 144 14.07 -1.45 22.80
CA LEU A 144 14.82 -1.66 21.56
C LEU A 144 13.82 -1.46 20.41
N PRO A 145 13.75 -0.25 19.82
CA PRO A 145 12.71 0.17 18.89
C PRO A 145 13.24 0.02 17.46
N TRP A 146 13.52 -1.21 17.06
CA TRP A 146 14.09 -1.48 15.74
C TRP A 146 13.22 -2.57 15.12
N TRP A 147 12.46 -2.20 14.08
CA TRP A 147 11.63 -3.08 13.25
C TRP A 147 10.25 -3.51 13.81
N ASP A 148 9.35 -2.55 14.09
CA ASP A 148 7.92 -2.85 14.04
C ASP A 148 7.59 -3.38 12.63
N ALA A 149 7.33 -4.69 12.53
CA ALA A 149 7.10 -5.39 11.27
C ALA A 149 6.00 -4.70 10.44
N GLN A 150 5.01 -4.13 11.13
CA GLN A 150 3.97 -3.28 10.54
C GLN A 150 4.57 -2.12 9.71
N SER A 151 5.47 -1.34 10.30
CA SER A 151 6.02 -0.11 9.72
C SER A 151 7.02 -0.39 8.60
N ILE A 152 7.75 -1.50 8.69
CA ILE A 152 8.61 -1.98 7.59
C ILE A 152 7.79 -2.37 6.38
N VAL A 153 6.77 -3.21 6.59
CA VAL A 153 5.90 -3.66 5.49
C VAL A 153 5.20 -2.46 4.85
N GLY A 154 4.75 -1.50 5.66
CA GLY A 154 4.13 -0.26 5.17
C GLY A 154 5.09 0.60 4.36
N LEU A 155 6.33 0.77 4.82
CA LEU A 155 7.35 1.52 4.11
C LEU A 155 7.77 0.84 2.80
N ALA A 156 7.87 -0.49 2.79
CA ALA A 156 8.16 -1.25 1.57
C ALA A 156 7.05 -1.09 0.52
N ILE A 157 5.78 -1.25 0.93
CA ILE A 157 4.62 -1.02 0.05
C ILE A 157 4.64 0.41 -0.48
N PHE A 158 4.86 1.38 0.39
CA PHE A 158 4.90 2.80 0.02
C PHE A 158 5.99 3.11 -1.02
N VAL A 159 7.22 2.62 -0.81
CA VAL A 159 8.32 2.78 -1.77
C VAL A 159 7.97 2.15 -3.11
N LEU A 160 7.41 0.93 -3.12
CA LEU A 160 6.96 0.27 -4.35
C LEU A 160 5.87 1.10 -5.08
N CYS A 161 4.92 1.68 -4.36
CA CYS A 161 3.88 2.54 -4.93
C CYS A 161 4.44 3.83 -5.55
N ILE A 162 5.40 4.48 -4.89
CA ILE A 162 6.06 5.69 -5.41
C ILE A 162 6.90 5.36 -6.64
N LEU A 163 7.66 4.25 -6.61
CA LEU A 163 8.42 3.78 -7.76
C LEU A 163 7.50 3.46 -8.94
N TYR A 164 6.41 2.71 -8.70
CA TYR A 164 5.41 2.40 -9.73
C TYR A 164 4.80 3.66 -10.33
N SER A 165 4.38 4.61 -9.49
CA SER A 165 3.79 5.88 -9.94
C SER A 165 4.79 6.69 -10.76
N SER A 166 6.05 6.72 -10.34
CA SER A 166 7.13 7.42 -11.04
C SER A 166 7.42 6.80 -12.42
N ILE A 167 7.49 5.46 -12.50
CA ILE A 167 7.70 4.72 -13.75
C ILE A 167 6.49 4.84 -14.69
N ARG A 168 5.26 4.82 -14.16
CA ARG A 168 4.04 4.96 -14.96
C ARG A 168 3.91 6.38 -15.51
N SER A 169 4.20 7.38 -14.68
CA SER A 169 4.21 8.79 -15.09
C SER A 169 5.29 9.07 -16.13
N SER A 170 6.46 8.42 -16.04
CA SER A 170 7.55 8.60 -17.01
C SER A 170 7.31 7.83 -18.31
N SER A 171 6.80 6.59 -18.25
CA SER A 171 6.59 5.75 -19.44
C SER A 171 5.58 6.34 -20.43
N THR A 172 4.48 6.93 -19.97
CA THR A 172 3.50 7.59 -20.84
C THR A 172 4.11 8.73 -21.68
N SER A 173 5.20 9.35 -21.19
CA SER A 173 5.90 10.45 -21.87
C SER A 173 6.84 10.00 -23.01
N GLN A 174 7.31 8.74 -23.00
CA GLN A 174 8.29 8.25 -23.97
C GLN A 174 7.70 7.27 -25.00
N VAL A 175 6.75 6.39 -24.64
CA VAL A 175 6.19 5.46 -25.65
C VAL A 175 5.32 6.15 -26.72
N ASN A 176 4.59 7.22 -26.39
CA ASN A 176 3.85 8.00 -27.39
C ASN A 176 4.79 8.79 -28.32
N LYS A 177 5.95 9.23 -27.84
CA LYS A 177 6.99 9.85 -28.68
C LYS A 177 7.79 8.83 -29.51
N LEU A 178 7.82 7.56 -29.11
CA LEU A 178 8.51 6.49 -29.82
C LEU A 178 7.64 5.74 -30.85
N THR A 179 6.32 5.92 -30.84
CA THR A 179 5.40 5.21 -31.77
C THR A 179 4.67 6.09 -32.81
N MET A 180 4.84 7.42 -32.81
CA MET A 180 4.34 8.29 -33.90
C MET A 180 5.23 9.51 -34.20
N ALA A 181 6.44 9.25 -34.70
CA ALA A 181 7.14 10.15 -35.62
C ALA A 181 7.79 9.37 -36.77
N SER A 182 7.11 8.31 -37.23
CA SER A 182 7.09 7.96 -38.64
C SER A 182 6.16 8.97 -39.32
N LYS A 183 6.71 10.12 -39.69
CA LYS A 183 6.11 11.02 -40.68
C LYS A 183 7.09 11.15 -41.83
N ASP A 184 7.27 10.04 -42.56
CA ASP A 184 7.74 10.00 -43.95
C ASP A 184 6.67 10.58 -44.92
N SER A 185 6.06 11.71 -44.59
CA SER A 185 4.95 12.27 -45.39
C SER A 185 4.89 13.79 -45.33
N ALA A 186 6.02 14.41 -45.69
CA ALA A 186 6.16 15.73 -46.30
C ALA A 186 7.62 15.76 -46.77
N ILE A 187 8.00 15.70 -48.05
CA ILE A 187 7.48 16.36 -49.24
C ILE A 187 7.94 15.51 -50.45
N LEU A 188 7.05 14.71 -51.03
CA LEU A 188 7.18 14.18 -52.39
C LEU A 188 6.04 14.80 -53.20
N ALA A 189 6.27 16.01 -53.73
CA ALA A 189 5.67 16.60 -54.92
C ALA A 189 5.92 18.12 -54.92
N GLU A 190 7.00 18.56 -55.55
CA GLU A 190 6.95 19.52 -56.67
C GLU A 190 8.35 19.59 -57.32
N GLU A 191 8.43 19.17 -58.58
CA GLU A 191 9.53 19.49 -59.49
C GLU A 191 9.48 20.99 -59.84
N GLY A 192 10.61 21.71 -59.80
CA GLY A 192 10.69 23.04 -60.40
C GLY A 192 11.85 23.95 -60.01
N SER A 193 13.06 23.67 -60.53
CA SER A 193 14.11 24.64 -60.94
C SER A 193 14.92 25.47 -59.91
N SER A 194 16.24 25.42 -60.16
CA SER A 194 17.33 26.41 -60.01
C SER A 194 18.00 26.70 -58.65
N SER A 195 19.30 26.34 -58.60
CA SER A 195 20.49 27.05 -58.08
C SER A 195 20.28 28.08 -56.94
N ASP A 196 21.02 28.06 -55.83
CA ASP A 196 22.47 28.32 -55.78
C ASP A 196 22.99 28.13 -54.35
N LEU A 197 24.31 28.03 -54.19
CA LEU A 197 25.06 27.78 -52.95
C LEU A 197 24.78 28.80 -51.82
N SER A 198 24.64 28.35 -50.57
CA SER A 198 25.18 29.06 -49.38
C SER A 198 25.14 28.24 -48.08
N GLU A 199 26.33 28.08 -47.49
CA GLU A 199 26.67 28.02 -46.06
C GLU A 199 25.96 27.01 -45.12
N GLU A 200 26.68 25.93 -44.80
CA GLU A 200 26.50 25.14 -43.57
C GLU A 200 26.79 26.02 -42.34
N ALA A 201 25.78 26.73 -41.85
CA ALA A 201 25.77 27.20 -40.47
C ALA A 201 25.45 26.01 -39.54
N PRO A 202 26.12 25.87 -38.38
CA PRO A 202 25.80 24.80 -37.45
C PRO A 202 24.36 25.02 -36.98
N VAL A 203 23.47 24.07 -37.31
CA VAL A 203 22.09 24.06 -36.84
C VAL A 203 22.13 24.31 -35.33
N PRO A 204 21.59 25.45 -34.82
CA PRO A 204 21.54 25.65 -33.39
C PRO A 204 20.70 24.49 -32.86
N ARG A 205 21.30 23.69 -31.97
CA ARG A 205 20.61 22.61 -31.27
C ARG A 205 19.48 23.31 -30.51
N ARG A 206 18.33 23.41 -31.15
CA ARG A 206 17.16 24.13 -30.65
C ARG A 206 16.83 23.41 -29.36
N VAL A 207 17.02 24.10 -28.25
CA VAL A 207 16.58 23.57 -26.95
C VAL A 207 15.07 23.50 -27.11
N GLU A 208 14.56 22.29 -27.36
CA GLU A 208 13.13 22.02 -27.41
C GLU A 208 12.60 22.39 -26.02
N ASP A 209 12.01 23.59 -25.95
CA ASP A 209 11.36 24.11 -24.77
C ASP A 209 10.08 23.28 -24.56
N ASN A 210 10.25 22.17 -23.82
CA ASN A 210 9.22 21.15 -23.59
C ASN A 210 8.09 21.63 -22.66
N GLU A 211 7.99 22.95 -22.44
CA GLU A 211 6.98 23.60 -21.58
C GLU A 211 5.87 24.32 -22.37
N ARG A 212 6.03 24.53 -23.69
CA ARG A 212 5.08 25.36 -24.47
C ARG A 212 3.77 24.65 -24.84
N ASP A 213 3.77 23.34 -25.00
CA ASP A 213 2.59 22.60 -25.46
C ASP A 213 2.27 21.43 -24.52
N LEU A 214 1.42 21.71 -23.51
CA LEU A 214 0.81 20.77 -22.55
C LEU A 214 1.76 19.95 -21.66
N VAL A 215 1.90 20.41 -20.41
CA VAL A 215 2.51 19.63 -19.33
C VAL A 215 1.66 18.38 -19.07
N GLN A 216 2.23 17.18 -19.28
CA GLN A 216 1.53 15.89 -19.15
C GLN A 216 0.97 15.60 -17.74
N TYR A 217 1.42 16.33 -16.73
CA TYR A 217 0.88 16.29 -15.38
C TYR A 217 0.99 17.69 -14.74
N SER A 218 0.08 18.05 -13.83
CA SER A 218 0.17 19.33 -13.12
C SER A 218 1.31 19.33 -12.09
N TYR A 219 2.35 20.14 -12.30
CA TYR A 219 3.50 20.29 -11.39
C TYR A 219 3.08 20.47 -9.93
N SER A 220 2.07 21.31 -9.68
CA SER A 220 1.51 21.56 -8.35
C SER A 220 0.91 20.30 -7.72
N PHE A 221 0.19 19.49 -8.49
CA PHE A 221 -0.44 18.27 -7.99
C PHE A 221 0.58 17.21 -7.56
N PHE A 222 1.68 17.05 -8.30
CA PHE A 222 2.75 16.12 -7.92
C PHE A 222 3.48 16.54 -6.64
N HIS A 223 3.81 17.83 -6.50
CA HIS A 223 4.43 18.33 -5.27
C HIS A 223 3.49 18.20 -4.08
N PHE A 224 2.18 18.42 -4.28
CA PHE A 224 1.17 18.18 -3.26
C PHE A 224 1.10 16.69 -2.86
N MET A 225 1.11 15.78 -3.84
CA MET A 225 1.15 14.33 -3.57
C MET A 225 2.42 13.92 -2.82
N LEU A 226 3.59 14.46 -3.18
CA LEU A 226 4.86 14.21 -2.49
C LEU A 226 4.86 14.76 -1.05
N PHE A 227 4.23 15.91 -0.82
CA PHE A 227 4.04 16.47 0.52
C PHE A 227 3.14 15.57 1.38
N LEU A 228 2.02 15.08 0.84
CA LEU A 228 1.17 14.13 1.57
C LEU A 228 1.91 12.81 1.85
N ALA A 229 2.73 12.37 0.90
CA ALA A 229 3.62 11.22 1.05
C ALA A 229 4.63 11.39 2.20
N SER A 230 5.27 12.55 2.33
CA SER A 230 6.22 12.79 3.42
C SER A 230 5.53 12.82 4.78
N LEU A 231 4.32 13.40 4.88
CA LEU A 231 3.49 13.33 6.08
C LEU A 231 3.12 11.89 6.46
N TYR A 232 2.76 11.06 5.49
CA TYR A 232 2.47 9.65 5.72
C TYR A 232 3.70 8.89 6.25
N ILE A 233 4.87 9.11 5.67
CA ILE A 233 6.12 8.49 6.14
C ILE A 233 6.44 8.95 7.57
N MET A 234 6.30 10.23 7.88
CA MET A 234 6.52 10.77 9.22
C MET A 234 5.65 10.05 10.27
N MET A 235 4.36 9.89 9.99
CA MET A 235 3.45 9.17 10.87
C MET A 235 3.76 7.66 10.95
N THR A 236 4.23 7.06 9.84
CA THR A 236 4.61 5.64 9.80
C THR A 236 5.85 5.37 10.65
N LEU A 237 6.87 6.22 10.56
CA LEU A 237 8.11 6.10 11.34
C LEU A 237 7.90 6.32 12.83
N THR A 238 6.89 7.10 13.19
CA THR A 238 6.49 7.34 14.59
C THR A 238 5.48 6.32 15.11
N ASN A 239 5.23 5.24 14.36
CA ASN A 239 4.28 4.17 14.68
C ASN A 239 2.85 4.65 15.00
N TRP A 240 2.49 5.86 14.56
CA TRP A 240 1.21 6.49 14.88
C TRP A 240 0.94 6.68 16.38
N TYR A 241 1.99 6.74 17.20
CA TYR A 241 1.82 7.01 18.63
C TYR A 241 1.41 8.45 18.91
N SER A 242 0.59 8.64 19.95
CA SER A 242 0.23 9.96 20.45
C SER A 242 1.19 10.35 21.58
N PRO A 243 1.85 11.51 21.53
CA PRO A 243 2.61 12.02 22.67
C PRO A 243 1.64 12.54 23.73
N ASP A 244 1.54 11.84 24.87
CA ASP A 244 0.81 12.33 26.04
C ASP A 244 1.67 13.33 26.83
N ALA A 245 1.01 14.14 27.68
CA ALA A 245 1.67 15.19 28.47
C ALA A 245 2.76 14.66 29.41
N ASP A 246 2.70 13.38 29.76
CA ASP A 246 3.67 12.71 30.64
C ASP A 246 4.81 12.00 29.89
N TYR A 247 5.01 12.31 28.60
CA TYR A 247 6.01 11.67 27.71
C TYR A 247 5.82 10.16 27.54
N THR A 248 4.68 9.63 27.98
CA THR A 248 4.28 8.24 27.75
C THR A 248 3.81 8.10 26.31
N VAL A 249 4.41 7.17 25.59
CA VAL A 249 4.10 6.90 24.18
C VAL A 249 3.02 5.81 24.15
N THR A 250 1.78 6.20 23.85
CA THR A 250 0.62 5.30 23.89
C THR A 250 -0.05 5.15 22.52
N SER A 251 -0.55 3.94 22.27
CA SER A 251 -1.40 3.66 21.11
C SER A 251 -2.70 4.44 21.22
N SER A 252 -3.25 4.92 20.10
CA SER A 252 -4.39 5.85 20.12
C SER A 252 -5.50 5.42 19.15
N TRP A 253 -6.76 5.53 19.62
CA TRP A 253 -7.95 5.29 18.79
C TRP A 253 -7.99 6.06 17.47
N PRO A 254 -7.57 7.34 17.39
CA PRO A 254 -7.55 8.07 16.13
C PRO A 254 -6.69 7.39 15.05
N ALA A 255 -5.56 6.81 15.42
CA ALA A 255 -4.71 6.07 14.50
C ALA A 255 -5.44 4.87 13.88
N VAL A 256 -6.17 4.12 14.71
CA VAL A 256 -6.97 2.96 14.29
C VAL A 256 -8.04 3.39 13.29
N TRP A 257 -8.80 4.43 13.64
CA TRP A 257 -9.89 4.93 12.79
C TRP A 257 -9.40 5.48 11.45
N VAL A 258 -8.29 6.22 11.42
CA VAL A 258 -7.72 6.72 10.15
C VAL A 258 -7.33 5.55 9.24
N LYS A 259 -6.73 4.48 9.78
CA LYS A 259 -6.34 3.30 9.00
C LYS A 259 -7.56 2.51 8.49
N ILE A 260 -8.58 2.29 9.35
CA ILE A 260 -9.81 1.57 8.98
C ILE A 260 -10.67 2.36 7.99
N THR A 261 -10.85 3.65 8.20
CA THR A 261 -11.62 4.48 7.26
C THR A 261 -10.94 4.57 5.90
N SER A 262 -9.61 4.64 5.88
CA SER A 262 -8.83 4.56 4.64
C SER A 262 -9.06 3.23 3.90
N SER A 263 -9.14 2.09 4.60
CA SER A 263 -9.43 0.80 3.96
C SER A 263 -10.83 0.78 3.34
N TRP A 264 -11.83 1.33 4.04
CA TRP A 264 -13.20 1.39 3.53
C TRP A 264 -13.33 2.29 2.30
N VAL A 265 -12.67 3.45 2.32
CA VAL A 265 -12.63 4.35 1.16
C VAL A 265 -11.92 3.68 -0.02
N CYS A 266 -10.80 3.00 0.21
CA CYS A 266 -10.09 2.26 -0.83
C CYS A 266 -10.96 1.18 -1.48
N LEU A 267 -11.63 0.36 -0.66
CA LEU A 267 -12.55 -0.68 -1.14
C LEU A 267 -13.77 -0.11 -1.85
N ALA A 268 -14.37 0.96 -1.30
CA ALA A 268 -15.51 1.63 -1.92
C ALA A 268 -15.13 2.21 -3.29
N LEU A 269 -13.96 2.84 -3.41
CA LEU A 269 -13.44 3.33 -4.68
C LEU A 269 -13.18 2.17 -5.65
N TYR A 270 -12.60 1.05 -5.19
CA TYR A 270 -12.38 -0.12 -6.03
C TYR A 270 -13.70 -0.70 -6.55
N VAL A 271 -14.67 -0.94 -5.68
CA VAL A 271 -16.01 -1.39 -6.07
C VAL A 271 -16.68 -0.41 -7.02
N TRP A 272 -16.55 0.90 -6.76
CA TRP A 272 -17.06 1.94 -7.65
C TRP A 272 -16.40 1.88 -9.03
N THR A 273 -15.09 1.64 -9.13
CA THR A 273 -14.43 1.51 -10.44
C THR A 273 -14.92 0.29 -11.22
N LEU A 274 -15.39 -0.77 -10.56
CA LEU A 274 -15.98 -1.94 -11.21
C LEU A 274 -17.43 -1.68 -11.65
N VAL A 275 -18.18 -0.89 -10.89
CA VAL A 275 -19.62 -0.69 -11.09
C VAL A 275 -19.95 0.54 -11.94
N ALA A 276 -19.11 1.59 -11.90
CA ALA A 276 -19.35 2.83 -12.63
C ALA A 276 -19.50 2.63 -14.16
N PRO A 277 -18.70 1.78 -14.84
CA PRO A 277 -18.91 1.48 -16.26
C PRO A 277 -20.25 0.82 -16.57
N MET A 278 -20.85 0.10 -15.60
CA MET A 278 -22.15 -0.53 -15.78
C MET A 278 -23.31 0.43 -15.58
N ILE A 279 -23.19 1.36 -14.63
CA ILE A 279 -24.28 2.32 -14.30
C ILE A 279 -24.29 3.49 -15.28
N LEU A 280 -23.11 3.99 -15.67
CA LEU A 280 -22.95 5.15 -16.53
C LEU A 280 -22.63 4.71 -17.97
N THR A 281 -23.55 3.98 -18.60
CA THR A 281 -23.40 3.54 -20.00
C THR A 281 -23.29 4.69 -21.02
N ASN A 282 -23.56 5.94 -20.62
CA ASN A 282 -23.48 7.14 -21.47
C ASN A 282 -22.19 7.97 -21.31
N ARG A 283 -21.16 7.45 -20.62
CA ARG A 283 -19.86 8.15 -20.50
C ARG A 283 -18.74 7.23 -20.97
N ASP A 284 -17.96 7.65 -21.96
CA ASP A 284 -16.80 6.89 -22.41
C ASP A 284 -15.78 6.74 -21.27
N PHE A 285 -15.42 5.50 -20.94
CA PHE A 285 -14.39 5.13 -19.98
C PHE A 285 -13.10 4.67 -20.69
N SER A 286 -12.75 5.33 -21.78
CA SER A 286 -11.50 5.10 -22.52
C SER A 286 -10.30 5.78 -21.87
#